data_AF-A0A9N9XBU2-F1
#
_entry.id   AF-A0A9N9XBU2-F1
#
_cell.length_a   1.000
_cell.length_b   1.000
_cell.length_c   1.000
_cell.angle_alpha   90.00
_cell.angle_beta   90.00
_cell.angle_gamma   90.00
#
_symmetry.space_group_name_H-M   'P 1'
#
loop_
_entity.id
_entity.type
_entity.pdbx_description
1 polymer ?
#
loop_
_entity_poly.entity_id
_entity_poly.type
_entity_poly.pdbx_seq_one_letter_code
_entity_poly.pdbx_strand_id
1 'polypeptide(L)'
;MQVVYKIAILYGIDISTDIRKTIWTTDLIPYPNANDKVTHEFLQKIVDVLLDYVKQQNDRKEKILDFHHPEEMIKLLDLKIPEEGVSLGQLVHDCATTLKYQVKTGHPHFFNQLSTGLDLISMAGEWLTATANTNMFTYEIAPVFILMENVVMTHMREVIGKSWRKGDSILAPGGSISNLYAFLAARHKMFPNYKEKGIATIQGQLVMFTSDQVRNKI
;
A
#
# COMPACT_ATOMS: atom_id res chain seq x y z
N MET A 1 -0.74 8.76 -2.03
CA MET A 1 0.35 9.60 -1.50
C MET A 1 -0.07 11.07 -1.34
N GLN A 2 -0.62 11.77 -2.33
CA GLN A 2 -1.05 13.18 -2.21
C GLN A 2 -2.08 13.44 -1.10
N VAL A 3 -3.10 12.58 -1.00
CA VAL A 3 -4.11 12.61 0.08
C VAL A 3 -3.45 12.34 1.44
N VAL A 4 -2.54 11.37 1.51
CA VAL A 4 -1.84 10.99 2.75
C VAL A 4 -0.93 12.12 3.25
N TYR A 5 -0.30 12.90 2.36
CA TYR A 5 0.58 14.01 2.75
C TYR A 5 -0.16 15.31 3.06
N LYS A 6 -1.26 15.64 2.37
CA LYS A 6 -2.13 16.77 2.79
C LYS A 6 -2.86 16.47 4.10
N ILE A 7 -3.11 15.19 4.41
CA ILE A 7 -3.60 14.73 5.73
C ILE A 7 -2.52 14.86 6.82
N ALA A 8 -1.23 14.86 6.48
CA ALA A 8 -0.13 14.84 7.45
C ALA A 8 0.28 16.23 7.99
N ILE A 9 -0.17 17.34 7.40
CA ILE A 9 0.03 18.68 7.97
C ILE A 9 -1.19 19.03 8.83
N LEU A 10 -1.19 18.55 10.07
CA LEU A 10 -2.17 18.88 11.09
C LEU A 10 -1.48 19.46 12.32
N TYR A 11 -0.91 20.65 12.15
CA TYR A 11 -0.58 21.55 13.25
C TYR A 11 -0.97 22.97 12.85
N GLY A 12 -2.07 23.48 13.40
CA GLY A 12 -2.49 24.86 13.18
C GLY A 12 -3.90 25.12 13.67
N ILE A 13 -4.00 25.81 14.79
CA ILE A 13 -5.22 26.40 15.35
C ILE A 13 -5.54 27.66 14.52
N ASP A 14 -6.78 27.90 14.09
CA ASP A 14 -7.43 29.20 14.33
C ASP A 14 -8.97 29.19 14.18
N ILE A 15 -9.54 30.17 14.87
CA ILE A 15 -10.88 30.48 15.32
C ILE A 15 -11.56 31.40 14.30
N SER A 16 -12.73 31.01 13.76
CA SER A 16 -13.68 31.98 13.17
C SER A 16 -15.06 31.38 12.95
N THR A 17 -16.07 32.07 13.43
CA THR A 17 -17.51 31.73 13.47
C THR A 17 -18.26 32.10 12.19
N ASP A 18 -19.00 31.11 11.65
CA ASP A 18 -20.26 31.19 10.86
C ASP A 18 -20.13 31.73 9.40
N ILE A 19 -20.74 31.23 8.31
CA ILE A 19 -22.08 30.66 8.03
C ILE A 19 -21.99 29.80 6.73
N ARG A 20 -22.57 28.57 6.74
CA ARG A 20 -22.41 27.41 5.80
C ARG A 20 -21.22 26.52 6.16
N LYS A 21 -21.38 25.69 7.20
CA LYS A 21 -20.30 24.94 7.87
C LYS A 21 -19.36 24.18 6.91
N THR A 22 -18.24 24.81 6.57
CA THR A 22 -17.05 24.14 6.06
C THR A 22 -16.55 23.20 7.14
N ILE A 23 -16.42 21.92 6.82
CA ILE A 23 -15.99 20.87 7.75
C ILE A 23 -14.47 20.71 7.64
N TRP A 24 -13.82 20.57 8.79
CA TRP A 24 -12.37 20.47 8.92
C TRP A 24 -11.94 19.14 9.56
N THR A 25 -10.65 18.85 9.52
CA THR A 25 -10.07 17.64 10.12
C THR A 25 -10.27 17.60 11.64
N THR A 26 -10.34 18.75 12.32
CA THR A 26 -10.65 18.85 13.75
C THR A 26 -12.07 18.39 14.11
N ASP A 27 -12.95 18.23 13.12
CA ASP A 27 -14.31 17.69 13.29
C ASP A 27 -14.35 16.16 13.20
N LEU A 28 -13.23 15.50 12.91
CA LEU A 28 -13.08 14.05 12.79
C LEU A 28 -12.55 13.41 14.08
N ILE A 29 -12.94 12.17 14.35
CA ILE A 29 -12.31 11.35 15.40
C ILE A 29 -10.79 11.24 15.09
N PRO A 30 -9.87 11.39 16.06
CA PRO A 30 -10.09 11.41 17.52
C PRO A 30 -10.03 12.80 18.17
N TYR A 31 -10.24 13.88 17.41
CA TYR A 31 -10.13 15.23 17.97
C TYR A 31 -11.18 15.49 19.08
N PRO A 32 -10.88 16.36 20.07
CA PRO A 32 -11.81 16.63 21.17
C PRO A 32 -13.18 17.17 20.74
N ASN A 33 -13.23 17.92 19.63
CA ASN A 33 -14.46 18.51 19.08
C ASN A 33 -15.08 17.63 17.98
N ALA A 34 -14.63 16.38 17.85
CA ALA A 34 -15.08 15.48 16.80
C ALA A 34 -16.57 15.18 16.88
N ASN A 35 -17.15 14.91 15.71
CA ASN A 35 -18.52 14.43 15.60
C ASN A 35 -18.53 13.13 14.79
N ASP A 36 -19.01 12.04 15.41
CA ASP A 36 -19.09 10.71 14.80
C ASP A 36 -19.87 10.72 13.49
N LYS A 37 -20.96 11.49 13.41
CA LYS A 37 -21.77 11.63 12.19
C LYS A 37 -20.97 12.32 11.08
N VAL A 38 -20.20 13.35 11.43
CA VAL A 38 -19.33 14.05 10.47
C VAL A 38 -18.23 13.11 9.96
N THR A 39 -17.63 12.33 10.86
CA THR A 39 -16.63 11.33 10.51
C THR A 39 -17.20 10.29 9.55
N HIS A 40 -18.38 9.75 9.87
CA HIS A 40 -19.07 8.79 9.03
C HIS A 40 -19.41 9.38 7.65
N GLU A 41 -19.98 10.59 7.59
CA GLU A 41 -20.32 11.24 6.31
C GLU A 41 -19.08 11.52 5.45
N PHE A 42 -17.96 11.92 6.06
CA PHE A 42 -16.71 12.11 5.35
C PHE A 42 -16.18 10.80 4.76
N LEU A 43 -16.10 9.73 5.58
CA LEU A 43 -15.64 8.41 5.12
C LEU A 43 -16.56 7.84 4.04
N GLN A 44 -17.88 7.99 4.17
CA GLN A 44 -18.84 7.56 3.16
C GLN A 44 -18.61 8.26 1.82
N LYS A 45 -18.35 9.58 1.82
CA LYS A 45 -18.02 10.32 0.59
C LYS A 45 -16.74 9.81 -0.07
N ILE A 46 -15.73 9.43 0.72
CA ILE A 46 -14.52 8.80 0.17
C ILE A 46 -14.88 7.45 -0.46
N VAL A 47 -15.67 6.61 0.23
CA VAL A 47 -16.13 5.31 -0.30
C VAL A 47 -16.90 5.50 -1.62
N ASP A 48 -17.77 6.50 -1.72
CA ASP A 48 -18.51 6.79 -2.94
C ASP A 48 -17.57 7.10 -4.12
N VAL A 49 -16.54 7.93 -3.88
CA VAL A 49 -15.49 8.22 -4.88
C VAL A 49 -14.75 6.96 -5.31
N LEU A 50 -14.39 6.07 -4.36
CA LEU A 50 -13.72 4.81 -4.66
C LEU A 50 -14.62 3.89 -5.50
N LEU A 51 -15.89 3.76 -5.13
CA LEU A 51 -16.84 2.90 -5.84
C LEU A 51 -17.13 3.41 -7.26
N ASP A 52 -17.18 4.73 -7.46
CA ASP A 52 -17.31 5.30 -8.79
C ASP A 52 -16.07 5.03 -9.66
N TYR A 53 -14.88 5.12 -9.08
CA TYR A 53 -13.65 4.72 -9.78
C TYR A 53 -13.64 3.23 -10.14
N VAL A 54 -14.10 2.34 -9.25
CA VAL A 54 -14.25 0.90 -9.54
C VAL A 54 -15.19 0.67 -10.73
N LYS A 55 -16.32 1.38 -10.81
CA LYS A 55 -17.23 1.30 -11.97
C LYS A 55 -16.55 1.73 -13.26
N GLN A 56 -15.88 2.90 -13.25
CA GLN A 56 -15.15 3.42 -14.41
C GLN A 56 -14.05 2.47 -14.87
N GLN A 57 -13.31 1.87 -13.94
CA GLN A 57 -12.25 0.92 -14.27
C GLN A 57 -12.76 -0.33 -14.99
N ASN A 58 -14.02 -0.73 -14.79
CA ASN A 58 -14.63 -1.88 -15.44
C ASN A 58 -15.39 -1.54 -16.74
N ASP A 59 -15.56 -0.26 -17.07
CA ASP A 59 -16.15 0.15 -18.35
C ASP A 59 -15.08 0.16 -19.45
N ARG A 60 -15.24 -0.72 -20.45
CA ARG A 60 -14.32 -0.82 -21.59
C ARG A 60 -14.30 0.41 -22.49
N LYS A 61 -15.28 1.31 -22.36
CA LYS A 61 -15.33 2.58 -23.09
C LYS A 61 -14.49 3.67 -22.43
N GLU A 62 -14.12 3.50 -21.16
CA GLU A 62 -13.29 4.45 -20.44
C GLU A 62 -11.83 4.41 -20.91
N LYS A 63 -11.14 5.55 -20.75
CA LYS A 63 -9.70 5.60 -20.99
C LYS A 63 -8.97 4.86 -19.86
N ILE A 64 -7.97 4.06 -20.23
CA ILE A 64 -7.01 3.45 -19.28
C ILE A 64 -6.24 4.54 -18.52
N LEU A 65 -5.86 5.61 -19.21
CA LEU A 65 -5.12 6.74 -18.68
C LEU A 65 -5.48 7.99 -19.49
N ASP A 66 -5.79 9.08 -18.79
CA ASP A 66 -5.80 10.42 -19.40
C ASP A 66 -4.39 11.00 -19.27
N PHE A 67 -3.57 10.79 -20.30
CA PHE A 67 -2.14 11.03 -20.22
C PHE A 67 -1.82 12.53 -20.25
N HIS A 68 -0.94 12.95 -19.34
CA HIS A 68 -0.34 14.27 -19.28
C HIS A 68 1.15 14.16 -18.98
N HIS A 69 1.95 15.09 -19.52
CA HIS A 69 3.37 15.16 -19.15
C HIS A 69 3.53 15.62 -17.69
N PRO A 70 4.65 15.28 -17.01
CA PRO A 70 4.83 15.63 -15.59
C PRO A 70 4.61 17.11 -15.26
N GLU A 71 5.07 18.01 -16.12
CA GLU A 71 4.91 19.47 -15.93
C GLU A 71 3.45 19.93 -15.99
N GLU A 72 2.63 19.26 -16.81
CA GLU A 72 1.19 19.50 -16.91
C GLU A 72 0.47 18.89 -15.71
N MET A 73 0.85 17.66 -15.34
CA MET A 73 0.25 16.92 -14.22
C MET A 73 0.43 17.68 -12.89
N ILE A 74 1.60 18.27 -12.65
CA ILE A 74 1.86 19.10 -11.45
C ILE A 74 0.88 20.28 -11.36
N LYS A 75 0.54 20.91 -12.50
CA LYS A 75 -0.41 22.03 -12.56
C LYS A 75 -1.85 21.56 -12.36
N LEU A 76 -2.20 20.38 -12.90
CA LEU A 76 -3.54 19.79 -12.78
C LEU A 76 -3.85 19.31 -11.36
N LEU A 77 -2.85 18.76 -10.66
CA LEU A 77 -3.04 18.18 -9.33
C LEU A 77 -2.84 19.18 -8.18
N ASP A 78 -2.21 20.33 -8.42
CA ASP A 78 -1.72 21.27 -7.41
C ASP A 78 -1.10 20.54 -6.19
N LEU A 79 0.09 19.99 -6.43
CA LEU A 79 0.82 19.17 -5.45
C LEU A 79 1.47 19.98 -4.32
N LYS A 80 1.25 21.30 -4.26
CA LYS A 80 1.77 22.14 -3.18
C LYS A 80 1.14 21.72 -1.86
N ILE A 81 1.95 21.71 -0.82
CA ILE A 81 1.49 21.46 0.54
C ILE A 81 1.27 22.83 1.20
N PRO A 82 0.02 23.20 1.52
CA PRO A 82 -0.27 24.48 2.15
C PRO A 82 0.20 24.51 3.60
N GLU A 83 0.45 25.71 4.14
CA GLU A 83 0.78 25.91 5.56
C GLU A 83 -0.44 25.64 6.45
N GLU A 84 -1.63 26.02 5.98
CA GLU A 84 -2.90 25.75 6.64
C GLU A 84 -3.58 24.50 6.07
N GLY A 85 -4.37 23.82 6.92
CA GLY A 85 -5.19 22.70 6.49
C GLY A 85 -6.21 23.11 5.42
N VAL A 86 -6.67 22.13 4.64
CA VAL A 86 -7.77 22.32 3.69
C VAL A 86 -9.06 21.72 4.25
N SER A 87 -10.20 22.19 3.74
CA SER A 87 -11.49 21.62 4.12
C SER A 87 -11.60 20.14 3.72
N LEU A 88 -12.43 19.38 4.44
CA LEU A 88 -12.71 18.00 4.07
C LEU A 88 -13.34 17.88 2.67
N GLY A 89 -14.14 18.87 2.26
CA GLY A 89 -14.70 18.92 0.91
C GLY A 89 -13.61 19.00 -0.16
N GLN A 90 -12.57 19.81 0.07
CA GLN A 90 -11.41 19.88 -0.81
C GLN A 90 -10.64 18.55 -0.83
N LEU A 91 -10.48 17.88 0.32
CA LEU A 91 -9.84 16.55 0.36
C LEU A 91 -10.59 15.51 -0.48
N VAL A 92 -11.93 15.46 -0.39
CA VAL A 92 -12.72 14.55 -1.23
C VAL A 92 -12.53 14.87 -2.73
N HIS A 93 -12.51 16.15 -3.08
CA HIS A 93 -12.24 16.58 -4.46
C HIS A 93 -10.83 16.18 -4.93
N ASP A 94 -9.82 16.35 -4.08
CA ASP A 94 -8.43 15.96 -4.36
C ASP A 94 -8.31 14.44 -4.53
N CYS A 95 -9.03 13.63 -3.75
CA CYS A 95 -9.13 12.18 -3.92
C CYS A 95 -9.70 11.80 -5.30
N ALA A 96 -10.83 12.39 -5.68
CA ALA A 96 -11.48 12.14 -6.97
C ALA A 96 -10.57 12.55 -8.13
N THR A 97 -9.89 13.70 -8.01
CA THR A 97 -8.94 14.21 -9.01
C THR A 97 -7.72 13.30 -9.14
N THR A 98 -7.19 12.81 -8.01
CA THR A 98 -6.09 11.85 -7.99
C THR A 98 -6.45 10.60 -8.79
N LEU A 99 -7.63 10.02 -8.54
CA LEU A 99 -8.08 8.81 -9.23
C LEU A 99 -8.41 9.05 -10.70
N LYS A 100 -8.94 10.23 -11.06
CA LYS A 100 -9.21 10.61 -12.44
C LYS A 100 -7.97 10.50 -13.34
N TYR A 101 -6.83 11.02 -12.86
CA TYR A 101 -5.58 11.05 -13.62
C TYR A 101 -4.66 9.85 -13.36
N GLN A 102 -5.02 8.98 -12.41
CA GLN A 102 -4.26 7.76 -12.17
C GLN A 102 -4.53 6.71 -13.25
N VAL A 103 -3.53 5.88 -13.53
CA VAL A 103 -3.66 4.73 -14.44
C VAL A 103 -4.68 3.73 -13.85
N LYS A 104 -5.67 3.36 -14.66
CA LYS A 104 -6.65 2.32 -14.33
C LYS A 104 -6.06 0.93 -14.53
N THR A 105 -5.25 0.47 -13.57
CA THR A 105 -4.52 -0.81 -13.66
C THR A 105 -5.42 -2.05 -13.66
N GLY A 106 -6.67 -1.92 -13.19
CA GLY A 106 -7.67 -2.97 -13.29
C GLY A 106 -8.49 -2.96 -14.59
N HIS A 107 -8.23 -2.03 -15.50
CA HIS A 107 -8.99 -1.94 -16.75
C HIS A 107 -8.75 -3.19 -17.63
N PRO A 108 -9.78 -3.79 -18.25
CA PRO A 108 -9.63 -5.03 -19.04
C PRO A 108 -8.64 -4.98 -20.20
N HIS A 109 -8.30 -3.78 -20.67
CA HIS A 109 -7.32 -3.55 -21.74
C HIS A 109 -5.95 -3.07 -21.23
N PHE A 110 -5.69 -3.08 -19.92
CA PHE A 110 -4.39 -2.73 -19.36
C PHE A 110 -3.46 -3.95 -19.31
N PHE A 111 -2.44 -3.95 -20.18
CA PHE A 111 -1.48 -5.06 -20.31
C PHE A 111 -0.02 -4.64 -20.07
N ASN A 112 0.20 -3.47 -19.46
CA ASN A 112 1.53 -2.88 -19.35
C ASN A 112 2.40 -3.53 -18.25
N GLN A 113 1.79 -4.16 -17.25
CA GLN A 113 2.49 -4.70 -16.09
C GLN A 113 2.13 -6.17 -15.88
N LEU A 114 2.96 -6.89 -15.11
CA LEU A 114 2.63 -8.27 -14.71
C LEU A 114 1.51 -8.32 -13.67
N SER A 115 1.45 -7.30 -12.80
CA SER A 115 0.36 -7.11 -11.85
C SER A 115 -0.71 -6.23 -12.48
N THR A 116 -1.88 -6.81 -12.76
CA THR A 116 -3.03 -6.14 -13.40
C THR A 116 -4.32 -6.66 -12.77
N GLY A 117 -5.44 -6.01 -13.10
CA GLY A 117 -6.75 -6.37 -12.55
C GLY A 117 -7.03 -5.69 -11.22
N LEU A 118 -8.28 -5.81 -10.78
CA LEU A 118 -8.73 -5.40 -9.45
C LEU A 118 -9.67 -6.47 -8.91
N ASP A 119 -9.18 -7.28 -7.98
CA ASP A 119 -10.01 -8.25 -7.27
C ASP A 119 -10.73 -7.58 -6.09
N LEU A 120 -12.07 -7.62 -6.10
CA LEU A 120 -12.88 -6.88 -5.12
C LEU A 120 -12.77 -7.45 -3.71
N ILE A 121 -12.50 -8.75 -3.56
CA ILE A 121 -12.31 -9.39 -2.25
C ILE A 121 -10.97 -8.95 -1.65
N SER A 122 -9.91 -8.94 -2.46
CA SER A 122 -8.59 -8.43 -2.08
C SER A 122 -8.65 -6.95 -1.72
N MET A 123 -9.36 -6.13 -2.50
CA MET A 123 -9.57 -4.70 -2.19
C MET A 123 -10.29 -4.50 -0.86
N ALA A 124 -11.36 -5.25 -0.58
CA ALA A 124 -12.05 -5.19 0.70
C ALA A 124 -11.13 -5.64 1.86
N GLY A 125 -10.28 -6.65 1.61
CA GLY A 125 -9.23 -7.06 2.53
C GLY A 125 -8.24 -5.93 2.84
N GLU A 126 -7.78 -5.20 1.82
CA GLU A 126 -6.89 -4.04 2.01
C GLU A 126 -7.56 -2.93 2.84
N TRP A 127 -8.85 -2.66 2.63
CA TRP A 127 -9.60 -1.68 3.44
C TRP A 127 -9.71 -2.12 4.91
N LEU A 128 -9.95 -3.42 5.14
CA LEU A 128 -9.97 -4.01 6.48
C LEU A 128 -8.59 -3.91 7.14
N THR A 129 -7.52 -4.27 6.41
CA THR A 129 -6.14 -4.18 6.91
C THR A 129 -5.77 -2.75 7.26
N ALA A 130 -6.11 -1.77 6.41
CA ALA A 130 -5.85 -0.36 6.66
C ALA A 130 -6.63 0.17 7.88
N THR A 131 -7.84 -0.34 8.11
CA THR A 131 -8.65 0.00 9.28
C THR A 131 -8.07 -0.59 10.57
N ALA A 132 -7.55 -1.82 10.51
CA ALA A 132 -6.92 -2.49 11.65
C ALA A 132 -5.56 -1.87 12.04
N ASN A 133 -4.81 -1.33 11.06
CA ASN A 133 -3.59 -0.54 11.23
C ASN A 133 -2.62 -1.08 12.31
N THR A 134 -2.24 -2.36 12.21
CA THR A 134 -1.31 -3.04 13.14
C THR A 134 -0.05 -3.54 12.43
N ASN A 135 0.96 -3.92 13.21
CA ASN A 135 2.21 -4.48 12.70
C ASN A 135 2.28 -5.99 12.89
N MET A 136 2.94 -6.69 11.97
CA MET A 136 3.12 -8.16 12.00
C MET A 136 4.30 -8.64 12.87
N PHE A 137 4.76 -7.85 13.84
CA PHE A 137 5.99 -8.16 14.60
C PHE A 137 5.77 -9.18 15.72
N THR A 138 4.63 -9.14 16.41
CA THR A 138 4.36 -10.01 17.56
C THR A 138 2.90 -10.44 17.58
N TYR A 139 2.66 -11.61 18.17
CA TYR A 139 1.32 -12.17 18.35
C TYR A 139 0.41 -11.27 19.20
N GLU A 140 0.98 -10.51 20.14
CA GLU A 140 0.22 -9.65 21.06
C GLU A 140 -0.57 -8.56 20.32
N ILE A 141 0.00 -7.96 19.28
CA ILE A 141 -0.62 -6.84 18.55
C ILE A 141 -1.30 -7.25 17.23
N ALA A 142 -1.02 -8.45 16.72
CA ALA A 142 -1.58 -8.97 15.47
C ALA A 142 -1.97 -10.47 15.55
N PRO A 143 -2.73 -10.90 16.58
CA PRO A 143 -2.96 -12.33 16.83
C PRO A 143 -3.69 -13.02 15.68
N VAL A 144 -4.68 -12.36 15.09
CA VAL A 144 -5.48 -12.90 13.98
C VAL A 144 -4.64 -12.98 12.71
N PHE A 145 -3.95 -11.90 12.35
CA PHE A 145 -3.19 -11.83 11.10
C PHE A 145 -1.97 -12.76 11.09
N ILE A 146 -1.29 -12.95 12.22
CA ILE A 146 -0.19 -13.92 12.33
C ILE A 146 -0.67 -15.36 12.14
N LEU A 147 -1.83 -15.72 12.68
CA LEU A 147 -2.42 -17.04 12.44
C LEU A 147 -2.85 -17.20 10.97
N MET A 148 -3.46 -16.18 10.38
CA MET A 148 -3.82 -16.18 8.95
C MET A 148 -2.58 -16.35 8.06
N GLU A 149 -1.51 -15.61 8.31
CA GLU A 149 -0.24 -15.76 7.58
C GLU A 149 0.31 -17.18 7.74
N ASN A 150 0.30 -17.74 8.96
CA ASN A 150 0.76 -19.10 9.18
C ASN A 150 -0.04 -20.14 8.35
N VAL A 151 -1.36 -20.00 8.29
CA VAL A 151 -2.24 -20.87 7.50
C VAL A 151 -1.95 -20.73 6.01
N VAL A 152 -1.93 -19.50 5.49
CA VAL A 152 -1.69 -19.23 4.06
C VAL A 152 -0.30 -19.73 3.65
N MET A 153 0.73 -19.42 4.43
CA MET A 153 2.10 -19.83 4.13
C MET A 153 2.27 -21.34 4.22
N THR A 154 1.62 -22.01 5.17
CA THR A 154 1.61 -23.48 5.24
C THR A 154 0.95 -24.08 4.00
N HIS A 155 -0.19 -23.53 3.58
CA HIS A 155 -0.87 -23.96 2.36
C HIS A 155 0.02 -23.76 1.12
N MET A 156 0.67 -22.60 0.98
CA MET A 156 1.60 -22.34 -0.13
C MET A 156 2.77 -23.34 -0.16
N ARG A 157 3.33 -23.71 1.00
CA ARG A 157 4.37 -24.75 1.07
C ARG A 157 3.84 -26.12 0.65
N GLU A 158 2.61 -26.47 1.01
CA GLU A 158 1.98 -27.73 0.57
C GLU A 158 1.75 -27.79 -0.93
N VAL A 159 1.41 -26.65 -1.57
CA VAL A 159 1.29 -26.53 -3.03
C VAL A 159 2.63 -26.79 -3.72
N ILE A 160 3.75 -26.31 -3.16
CA ILE A 160 5.11 -26.62 -3.66
C ILE A 160 5.40 -28.12 -3.49
N GLY A 161 5.01 -28.71 -2.36
CA GLY A 161 5.05 -30.14 -2.14
C GLY A 161 4.86 -30.53 -0.67
N LYS A 162 4.22 -31.67 -0.43
CA LYS A 162 3.86 -32.13 0.94
C LYS A 162 5.05 -32.23 1.92
N SER A 163 6.26 -32.47 1.42
CA SER A 163 7.49 -32.49 2.24
C SER A 163 7.80 -31.14 2.90
N TRP A 164 7.30 -30.04 2.35
CA TRP A 164 7.56 -28.68 2.83
C TRP A 164 6.57 -28.20 3.90
N ARG A 165 5.58 -29.02 4.29
CA ARG A 165 4.59 -28.64 5.31
C ARG A 165 5.24 -28.17 6.61
N LYS A 166 6.29 -28.87 7.07
CA LYS A 166 7.09 -28.53 8.26
C LYS A 166 8.20 -27.49 8.02
N GLY A 167 8.29 -26.96 6.80
CA GLY A 167 9.22 -25.89 6.47
C GLY A 167 8.82 -24.55 7.10
N ASP A 168 9.70 -23.57 6.97
CA ASP A 168 9.50 -22.20 7.42
C ASP A 168 9.39 -21.25 6.22
N SER A 169 8.76 -20.10 6.42
CA SER A 169 8.51 -19.11 5.37
C SER A 169 7.94 -17.82 5.95
N ILE A 170 8.23 -16.70 5.29
CA ILE A 170 7.76 -15.37 5.67
C ILE A 170 7.29 -14.60 4.43
N LEU A 171 6.29 -13.73 4.57
CA LEU A 171 5.96 -12.75 3.53
C LEU A 171 7.00 -11.63 3.50
N ALA A 172 7.44 -11.25 2.31
CA ALA A 172 8.41 -10.17 2.11
C ALA A 172 7.79 -9.05 1.25
N PRO A 173 8.26 -7.79 1.38
CA PRO A 173 7.77 -6.67 0.60
C PRO A 173 8.29 -6.73 -0.85
N GLY A 174 7.75 -7.69 -1.61
CA GLY A 174 8.09 -7.95 -3.01
C GLY A 174 9.15 -9.05 -3.20
N GLY A 175 9.07 -9.73 -4.36
CA GLY A 175 9.88 -10.91 -4.65
C GLY A 175 11.40 -10.67 -4.68
N SER A 176 11.86 -9.43 -4.85
CA SER A 176 13.30 -9.11 -4.80
C SER A 176 13.87 -9.24 -3.40
N ILE A 177 13.11 -8.85 -2.37
CA ILE A 177 13.51 -9.06 -0.98
C ILE A 177 13.39 -10.54 -0.62
N SER A 178 12.40 -11.27 -1.19
CA SER A 178 12.34 -12.73 -1.06
C SER A 178 13.60 -13.42 -1.61
N ASN A 179 14.10 -13.00 -2.78
CA ASN A 179 15.36 -13.52 -3.33
C ASN A 179 16.55 -13.22 -2.42
N LEU A 180 16.63 -11.99 -1.91
CA LEU A 180 17.66 -11.61 -0.94
C LEU A 180 17.59 -12.50 0.31
N TYR A 181 16.41 -12.75 0.87
CA TYR A 181 16.26 -13.66 2.01
C TYR A 181 16.73 -15.08 1.68
N ALA A 182 16.41 -15.61 0.50
CA ALA A 182 16.90 -16.92 0.08
C ALA A 182 18.44 -16.97 0.06
N PHE A 183 19.10 -15.94 -0.46
CA PHE A 183 20.56 -15.85 -0.48
C PHE A 183 21.16 -15.70 0.91
N LEU A 184 20.56 -14.88 1.76
CA LEU A 184 21.00 -14.70 3.15
C LEU A 184 20.85 -16.00 3.94
N ALA A 185 19.76 -16.74 3.74
CA ALA A 185 19.54 -18.04 4.36
C ALA A 185 20.56 -19.08 3.88
N ALA A 186 20.81 -19.17 2.57
CA ALA A 186 21.81 -20.07 2.01
C ALA A 186 23.23 -19.75 2.51
N ARG A 187 23.61 -18.46 2.51
CA ARG A 187 24.90 -18.01 3.06
C ARG A 187 25.01 -18.32 4.55
N HIS A 188 23.97 -18.05 5.34
CA HIS A 188 24.00 -18.32 6.78
C HIS A 188 24.09 -19.81 7.08
N LYS A 189 23.43 -20.65 6.28
CA LYS A 189 23.52 -22.12 6.41
C LYS A 189 24.92 -22.64 6.13
N MET A 190 25.60 -22.13 5.10
CA MET A 190 26.94 -22.58 4.69
C MET A 190 28.07 -21.92 5.49
N PHE A 191 27.89 -20.65 5.89
CA PHE A 191 28.90 -19.83 6.57
C PHE A 191 28.26 -19.10 7.78
N PRO A 192 27.95 -19.83 8.87
CA PRO A 192 27.20 -19.26 10.02
C PRO A 192 27.95 -18.10 10.70
N ASN A 193 29.28 -18.18 10.77
CA ASN A 193 30.14 -17.16 11.38
C ASN A 193 30.16 -15.82 10.62
N TYR A 194 29.68 -15.80 9.37
CA TYR A 194 29.66 -14.58 8.55
C TYR A 194 28.88 -13.45 9.22
N LYS A 195 27.78 -13.78 9.94
CA LYS A 195 26.91 -12.76 10.54
C LYS A 195 27.65 -11.89 11.56
N GLU A 196 28.58 -12.47 12.31
CA GLU A 196 29.30 -11.78 13.39
C GLU A 196 30.65 -11.23 12.93
N LYS A 197 31.34 -11.97 12.06
CA LYS A 197 32.74 -11.70 11.70
C LYS A 197 32.93 -11.21 10.27
N GLY A 198 31.83 -11.10 9.51
CA GLY A 198 31.83 -10.66 8.13
C GLY A 198 32.57 -11.59 7.17
N ILE A 199 32.93 -11.04 6.00
CA ILE A 199 33.48 -11.80 4.88
C ILE A 199 34.89 -12.37 5.13
N ALA A 200 35.63 -11.82 6.11
CA ALA A 200 36.96 -12.30 6.48
C ALA A 200 36.99 -13.76 6.94
N THR A 201 35.84 -14.33 7.30
CA THR A 201 35.72 -15.75 7.68
C THR A 201 35.62 -16.72 6.51
N ILE A 202 35.44 -16.22 5.29
CA ILE A 202 35.26 -17.04 4.09
C ILE A 202 36.59 -17.15 3.36
N GLN A 203 37.05 -18.39 3.16
CA GLN A 203 38.22 -18.67 2.35
C GLN A 203 37.82 -18.69 0.87
N GLY A 204 38.03 -17.57 0.18
CA GLY A 204 37.75 -17.41 -1.25
C GLY A 204 36.55 -16.51 -1.54
N GLN A 205 36.11 -16.53 -2.80
CA GLN A 205 35.00 -15.70 -3.29
C GLN A 205 33.70 -16.50 -3.35
N LEU A 206 32.63 -15.93 -2.80
CA LEU A 206 31.30 -16.48 -2.99
C LEU A 206 30.84 -16.24 -4.43
N VAL A 207 30.35 -17.29 -5.07
CA VAL A 207 29.83 -17.27 -6.43
C VAL A 207 28.39 -17.78 -6.43
N MET A 208 27.55 -17.13 -7.21
CA MET A 208 26.15 -17.50 -7.44
C MET A 208 25.92 -17.71 -8.92
N PHE A 209 25.07 -18.69 -9.25
CA PHE A 209 24.69 -18.99 -10.62
C PHE A 209 23.20 -18.66 -10.80
N THR A 210 22.87 -18.06 -11.94
CA THR A 210 21.51 -17.77 -12.35
C THR A 210 21.43 -17.74 -13.88
N SER A 211 20.22 -17.79 -14.44
CA SER A 211 20.01 -17.64 -15.89
C SER A 211 20.28 -16.20 -16.33
N ASP A 212 20.76 -16.04 -17.56
CA ASP A 212 20.87 -14.78 -18.29
C ASP A 212 19.53 -14.06 -18.51
N GLN A 213 18.40 -14.77 -18.41
CA GLN A 213 17.04 -14.23 -18.55
C GLN A 213 16.39 -13.86 -17.21
N VAL A 214 17.13 -13.95 -16.10
CA VAL A 214 16.58 -13.62 -14.78
C VAL A 214 16.40 -12.11 -14.62
N ARG A 215 15.48 -11.70 -13.73
CA ARG A 215 15.29 -10.28 -13.43
C ARG A 215 16.59 -9.68 -12.84
N ASN A 216 16.87 -8.41 -13.16
CA ASN A 216 18.04 -7.61 -12.68
C ASN A 216 18.08 -7.36 -11.15
N LYS A 217 17.44 -8.20 -10.33
CA LYS A 217 17.30 -8.05 -8.88
C LYS A 217 17.75 -9.32 -8.14
N ILE A 218 18.77 -9.97 -8.70
CA ILE A 218 19.59 -11.02 -8.07
C ILE A 218 20.92 -10.39 -7.68
#